data_AF-A0A7X9GTY3-F1
#
_entry.id   AF-A0A7X9GTY3-F1
#
_cell.length_a   1.000
_cell.length_b   1.000
_cell.length_c   1.000
_cell.angle_alpha   90.00
_cell.angle_beta   90.00
_cell.angle_gamma   90.00
#
_symmetry.space_group_name_H-M   'P 1'
#
loop_
_entity.id
_entity.type
_entity.pdbx_description
1 polymer ?
#
loop_
_entity_poly.entity_id
_entity_poly.type
_entity_poly.pdbx_seq_one_letter_code
_entity_poly.pdbx_strand_id
1 'polypeptide(L)'
;MANPIVSIAVPVAGLVAAAVGNKAAAAGWGALFGEDAPTAKAQKAAQKNVAAQRKQAKKDGLSKAEIEAIKDPEDDQPIWKLLLWATISGVLLQGLRVAAKRGTKTGVERLASRRPRPNRG
;
A
#
# COMPACT_ATOMS: atom_id res chain seq x y z
N MET A 1 -2.04 28.69 14.99
CA MET A 1 -1.85 28.45 13.54
C MET A 1 -0.81 27.36 13.36
N ALA A 2 -1.08 26.32 12.55
CA ALA A 2 -0.12 25.25 12.33
C ALA A 2 1.18 25.83 11.74
N ASN A 3 2.33 25.45 12.30
CA ASN A 3 3.63 25.93 11.82
C ASN A 3 3.79 25.53 10.33
N PRO A 4 4.08 26.45 9.40
CA PRO A 4 4.14 26.18 7.96
C PRO A 4 5.12 25.06 7.60
N ILE A 5 6.17 24.85 8.40
CA ILE A 5 7.11 23.74 8.23
C ILE A 5 6.40 22.39 8.43
N VAL A 6 5.52 22.28 9.44
CA VAL A 6 4.75 21.06 9.71
C VAL A 6 3.72 20.82 8.61
N SER A 7 3.12 21.89 8.08
CA SER A 7 2.17 21.83 6.96
C SER A 7 2.77 21.30 5.66
N ILE A 8 4.07 21.44 5.44
CA ILE A 8 4.77 20.95 4.23
C ILE A 8 5.44 19.60 4.51
N ALA A 9 6.05 19.44 5.68
CA ALA A 9 6.76 18.21 6.04
C ALA A 9 5.83 17.00 6.15
N VAL A 10 4.61 17.19 6.69
CA VAL A 10 3.66 16.08 6.86
C VAL A 10 3.19 15.50 5.51
N PRO A 11 2.77 16.30 4.52
CA PRO A 11 2.46 15.79 3.18
C PRO A 11 3.64 15.10 2.49
N VAL A 12 4.84 15.70 2.55
CA VAL A 12 6.04 15.12 1.92
C VAL A 12 6.42 13.79 2.56
N ALA A 13 6.41 13.72 3.89
CA ALA A 13 6.63 12.47 4.61
C ALA A 13 5.55 11.43 4.27
N GLY A 14 4.30 11.85 4.10
CA GLY A 14 3.21 10.98 3.66
C GLY A 14 3.44 10.37 2.27
N LEU A 15 3.91 11.17 1.31
CA LEU A 15 4.23 10.69 -0.04
C LEU A 15 5.40 9.69 -0.04
N VAL A 16 6.46 9.98 0.71
CA VAL A 16 7.61 9.08 0.83
C VAL A 16 7.20 7.78 1.54
N ALA A 17 6.44 7.87 2.63
CA ALA A 17 5.93 6.71 3.34
C ALA A 17 5.01 5.85 2.46
N ALA A 18 4.17 6.46 1.61
CA ALA A 18 3.33 5.73 0.66
C ALA A 18 4.16 5.00 -0.40
N ALA A 19 5.22 5.63 -0.93
CA ALA A 19 6.09 5.01 -1.92
C ALA A 19 6.88 3.82 -1.34
N VAL A 20 7.44 3.99 -0.14
CA VAL A 20 8.19 2.93 0.56
C VAL A 20 7.25 1.82 1.01
N GLY A 21 6.08 2.18 1.57
CA GLY A 21 5.06 1.23 2.01
C GLY A 21 4.54 0.36 0.88
N ASN A 22 4.27 0.94 -0.31
CA ASN A 22 3.85 0.15 -1.47
C ASN A 22 4.93 -0.83 -1.95
N LYS A 23 6.20 -0.43 -1.95
CA LYS A 23 7.31 -1.35 -2.30
C LYS A 23 7.46 -2.47 -1.27
N ALA A 24 7.38 -2.14 0.02
CA ALA A 24 7.49 -3.13 1.09
C ALA A 24 6.30 -4.10 1.07
N ALA A 25 5.09 -3.61 0.82
CA ALA A 25 3.90 -4.44 0.68
C ALA A 25 4.00 -5.37 -0.55
N ALA A 26 4.49 -4.88 -1.68
CA ALA A 26 4.69 -5.69 -2.87
C ALA A 26 5.75 -6.78 -2.67
N ALA A 27 6.88 -6.43 -2.05
CA ALA A 27 7.92 -7.40 -1.73
C ALA A 27 7.47 -8.42 -0.67
N GLY A 28 6.72 -7.98 0.34
CA GLY A 28 6.17 -8.86 1.37
C GLY A 28 5.15 -9.84 0.82
N TRP A 29 4.29 -9.39 -0.09
CA TRP A 29 3.35 -10.26 -0.80
C TRP A 29 4.07 -11.28 -1.69
N GLY A 30 5.03 -10.83 -2.49
CA GLY A 30 5.84 -11.72 -3.35
C GLY A 30 6.65 -12.73 -2.55
N ALA A 31 7.15 -12.37 -1.37
CA ALA A 31 7.86 -13.29 -0.49
C ALA A 31 6.93 -14.34 0.18
N LEU A 32 5.70 -13.97 0.51
CA LEU A 32 4.76 -14.88 1.17
C LEU A 32 4.06 -15.83 0.19
N PHE A 33 3.76 -15.35 -1.01
CA PHE A 33 2.90 -16.05 -1.96
C PHE A 33 3.58 -16.38 -3.30
N GLY A 34 4.80 -15.88 -3.55
CA GLY A 34 5.50 -16.09 -4.82
C GLY A 34 4.83 -15.42 -6.03
N GLU A 35 3.80 -14.61 -5.79
CA GLU A 35 2.94 -13.98 -6.79
C GLU A 35 3.11 -12.46 -6.75
N ASP A 36 2.84 -11.78 -7.87
CA ASP A 36 2.79 -10.33 -7.89
C ASP A 36 1.63 -9.81 -7.02
N ALA A 37 1.91 -8.76 -6.24
CA ALA A 37 0.92 -8.16 -5.37
C ALA A 37 -0.27 -7.57 -6.17
N PRO A 38 -1.52 -7.74 -5.69
CA PRO A 38 -2.71 -7.16 -6.31
C PRO A 38 -2.73 -5.65 -6.10
N THR A 39 -1.96 -4.94 -6.90
CA THR A 39 -1.87 -3.47 -6.89
C THR A 39 -2.76 -2.89 -7.99
N ALA A 40 -3.40 -1.75 -7.75
CA ALA A 40 -4.27 -1.10 -8.74
C ALA A 40 -3.62 -0.86 -10.13
N LYS A 41 -2.28 -0.79 -10.20
CA LYS A 41 -1.54 -0.75 -11.47
C LYS A 41 -1.46 -2.13 -12.15
N ALA A 42 -1.15 -3.18 -11.39
CA ALA A 42 -1.13 -4.55 -11.88
C ALA A 42 -2.52 -5.00 -12.36
N GLN A 43 -3.57 -4.65 -11.61
CA GLN A 43 -4.98 -4.93 -11.98
C GLN A 43 -5.36 -4.29 -13.31
N LYS A 44 -5.06 -2.99 -13.48
CA LYS A 44 -5.32 -2.28 -14.74
C LYS A 44 -4.50 -2.83 -15.91
N ALA A 45 -3.30 -3.32 -15.67
CA ALA A 45 -2.48 -3.94 -16.71
C ALA A 45 -3.04 -5.32 -17.11
N ALA A 46 -3.43 -6.14 -16.13
CA ALA A 46 -4.05 -7.45 -16.35
C ALA A 46 -5.36 -7.34 -17.14
N GLN A 47 -6.27 -6.46 -16.73
CA GLN A 47 -7.54 -6.20 -17.43
C GLN A 47 -7.32 -5.73 -18.88
N LYS A 48 -6.31 -4.87 -19.11
CA LYS A 48 -5.96 -4.42 -20.47
C LYS A 48 -5.41 -5.55 -21.33
N ASN A 49 -4.57 -6.42 -20.76
CA ASN A 49 -4.02 -7.57 -21.47
C ASN A 49 -5.10 -8.60 -21.80
N VAL A 50 -6.00 -8.89 -20.86
CA VAL A 50 -7.16 -9.77 -21.08
C VAL A 50 -8.08 -9.20 -22.15
N ALA A 51 -8.36 -7.89 -22.12
CA ALA A 51 -9.14 -7.23 -23.18
C ALA A 51 -8.45 -7.29 -24.55
N ALA A 52 -7.12 -7.16 -24.61
CA ALA A 52 -6.35 -7.31 -25.84
C ALA A 52 -6.38 -8.75 -26.36
N GLN A 53 -6.20 -9.74 -25.49
CA GLN A 53 -6.27 -11.17 -25.84
C GLN A 53 -7.67 -11.57 -26.32
N ARG A 54 -8.73 -11.11 -25.65
CA ARG A 54 -10.11 -11.33 -26.10
C ARG A 54 -10.39 -10.68 -27.47
N LYS A 55 -9.79 -9.52 -27.76
CA LYS A 55 -9.90 -8.88 -29.08
C LYS A 55 -9.12 -9.64 -30.15
N GLN A 56 -7.96 -10.21 -29.81
CA GLN A 56 -7.17 -11.02 -30.71
C GLN A 56 -7.85 -12.36 -31.00
N ALA A 57 -8.35 -13.06 -29.97
CA ALA A 57 -9.12 -14.29 -30.11
C ALA A 57 -10.39 -14.12 -30.97
N LYS A 58 -11.04 -12.94 -30.90
CA LYS A 58 -12.14 -12.57 -31.80
C LYS A 58 -11.71 -12.42 -33.25
N LYS A 59 -10.51 -11.92 -33.51
CA LYS A 59 -9.93 -11.81 -34.87
C LYS A 59 -9.50 -13.17 -35.41
N ASP A 60 -9.02 -14.04 -34.53
CA ASP A 60 -8.56 -15.39 -34.85
C ASP A 60 -9.74 -16.38 -35.03
N GLY A 61 -10.98 -15.93 -34.80
CA GLY A 61 -12.20 -16.70 -35.10
C GLY A 61 -12.61 -17.71 -34.04
N LEU A 62 -12.09 -17.60 -32.81
CA LEU A 62 -12.47 -18.50 -31.71
C LEU A 62 -13.97 -18.36 -31.34
N SER A 63 -14.53 -19.44 -30.82
CA SER A 63 -15.92 -19.47 -30.38
C SER A 63 -16.12 -18.54 -29.17
N LYS A 64 -17.36 -18.07 -28.98
CA LYS A 64 -17.70 -17.17 -27.86
C LYS A 64 -17.37 -17.79 -26.49
N ALA A 65 -17.53 -19.12 -26.37
CA ALA A 65 -17.21 -19.86 -25.14
C ALA A 65 -15.71 -19.85 -24.83
N GLU A 66 -14.85 -19.95 -25.84
CA GLU A 66 -13.39 -19.90 -25.67
C GLU A 66 -12.89 -18.49 -25.34
N ILE A 67 -13.54 -17.46 -25.88
CA ILE A 67 -13.24 -16.06 -25.56
C ILE A 67 -13.66 -15.71 -24.12
N GLU A 68 -14.78 -16.26 -23.65
CA GLU A 68 -15.24 -16.11 -22.26
C GLU A 68 -14.38 -16.91 -21.27
N ALA A 69 -13.78 -18.01 -21.70
CA ALA A 69 -12.82 -18.78 -20.93
C ALA A 69 -11.50 -18.04 -20.67
N ILE A 70 -11.18 -16.98 -21.43
CA ILE A 70 -10.09 -16.04 -21.10
C ILE A 70 -10.53 -15.22 -19.87
N LYS A 71 -10.41 -15.81 -18.69
CA LYS A 71 -10.72 -15.18 -17.40
C LYS A 71 -9.66 -14.16 -17.00
N ASP A 72 -10.08 -13.18 -16.21
CA ASP A 72 -9.16 -12.25 -15.58
C ASP A 72 -8.38 -13.01 -14.50
N PRO A 73 -7.05 -12.94 -14.45
CA PRO A 73 -6.26 -13.59 -13.39
C PRO A 73 -6.59 -13.07 -11.97
N GLU A 74 -7.35 -11.97 -11.85
CA GLU A 74 -7.91 -11.51 -10.59
C GLU A 74 -9.04 -12.41 -10.05
N ASP A 75 -9.84 -13.02 -10.94
CA ASP A 75 -10.95 -13.91 -10.52
C ASP A 75 -10.44 -15.22 -9.89
N ASP A 76 -9.18 -15.57 -10.15
CA ASP A 76 -8.51 -16.75 -9.59
C ASP A 76 -7.71 -16.44 -8.32
N GLN A 77 -7.58 -15.17 -7.89
CA GLN A 77 -6.93 -14.88 -6.61
C GLN A 77 -7.86 -15.27 -5.46
N PRO A 78 -7.47 -16.24 -4.62
CA PRO A 78 -8.38 -16.75 -3.61
C PRO A 78 -8.53 -15.71 -2.49
N ILE A 79 -9.80 -15.36 -2.20
CA ILE A 79 -10.20 -14.29 -1.27
C ILE A 79 -9.53 -14.43 0.11
N TRP A 80 -9.26 -15.66 0.56
CA TRP A 80 -8.62 -15.90 1.85
C TRP A 80 -7.17 -15.36 1.93
N LYS A 81 -6.41 -15.33 0.82
CA LYS A 81 -5.06 -14.73 0.78
C LYS A 81 -5.13 -13.23 1.06
N LEU A 82 -6.11 -12.54 0.45
CA LEU A 82 -6.37 -11.12 0.67
C LEU A 82 -6.78 -10.84 2.12
N LEU A 83 -7.69 -11.66 2.67
CA LEU A 83 -8.15 -11.51 4.06
C LEU A 83 -7.01 -11.73 5.07
N LEU A 84 -6.21 -12.78 4.87
CA LEU A 84 -5.06 -13.07 5.72
C LEU A 84 -4.06 -11.91 5.70
N TRP A 85 -3.70 -11.44 4.50
CA TRP A 85 -2.77 -10.34 4.34
C TRP A 85 -3.29 -9.02 4.93
N ALA A 86 -4.56 -8.70 4.70
CA ALA A 86 -5.21 -7.53 5.28
C ALA A 86 -5.20 -7.59 6.81
N THR A 87 -5.42 -8.77 7.38
CA THR A 87 -5.40 -8.99 8.83
C THR A 87 -4.00 -8.80 9.40
N ILE A 88 -2.98 -9.44 8.80
CA ILE A 88 -1.58 -9.31 9.23
C ILE A 88 -1.12 -7.85 9.11
N SER A 89 -1.39 -7.22 7.98
CA SER A 89 -1.06 -5.81 7.72
C SER A 89 -1.77 -4.88 8.70
N GLY A 90 -3.04 -5.16 9.03
CA GLY A 90 -3.83 -4.39 9.99
C GLY A 90 -3.22 -4.43 11.39
N VAL A 91 -2.84 -5.62 11.87
CA VAL A 91 -2.17 -5.79 13.18
C VAL A 91 -0.82 -5.07 13.19
N LEU A 92 -0.04 -5.20 12.12
CA LEU A 92 1.26 -4.53 12.00
C LEU A 92 1.13 -3.00 12.03
N LEU A 93 0.16 -2.45 11.29
CA LEU A 93 -0.11 -1.01 11.24
C LEU A 93 -0.60 -0.49 12.60
N GLN A 94 -1.42 -1.25 13.31
CA GLN A 94 -1.83 -0.91 14.68
C GLN A 94 -0.62 -0.89 15.62
N GLY A 95 0.26 -1.89 15.54
CA GLY A 95 1.51 -1.94 16.29
C GLY A 95 2.41 -0.73 16.02
N LEU A 96 2.63 -0.40 14.75
CA LEU A 96 3.37 0.79 14.32
C LEU A 96 2.73 2.08 14.83
N ARG A 97 1.40 2.20 14.81
CA ARG A 97 0.68 3.38 15.31
C ARG A 97 0.85 3.55 16.82
N VAL A 98 0.84 2.45 17.59
CA VAL A 98 1.10 2.48 19.03
C VAL A 98 2.55 2.84 19.31
N ALA A 99 3.50 2.26 18.58
CA ALA A 99 4.92 2.57 18.69
C ALA A 99 5.19 4.04 18.35
N ALA A 100 4.61 4.57 17.27
CA ALA A 100 4.73 5.97 16.87
C ALA A 100 4.14 6.92 17.92
N LYS A 101 2.97 6.58 18.52
CA LYS A 101 2.39 7.36 19.62
C LYS A 101 3.28 7.37 20.87
N ARG A 102 3.93 6.24 21.18
CA ARG A 102 4.87 6.15 22.32
C ARG A 102 6.15 6.93 22.03
N GLY A 103 6.74 6.77 20.85
CA GLY A 103 7.97 7.47 20.45
C GLY A 103 7.79 8.98 20.35
N THR A 104 6.65 9.45 19.82
CA THR A 104 6.32 10.89 19.80
C THR A 104 6.13 11.44 21.20
N LYS A 105 5.46 10.72 22.12
CA LYS A 105 5.38 11.12 23.54
C LYS A 105 6.76 11.26 24.19
N THR A 106 7.63 10.25 24.06
CA THR A 106 8.99 10.31 24.63
C THR A 106 9.86 11.41 24.00
N GLY A 107 9.72 11.66 22.69
CA GLY A 107 10.42 12.74 22.00
C GLY A 107 9.93 14.12 22.43
N VAL A 108 8.62 14.29 22.57
CA VAL A 108 8.01 15.53 23.07
C VAL A 108 8.38 15.76 24.53
N GLU A 109 8.39 14.72 25.38
CA GLU A 109 8.85 14.82 26.77
C GLU A 109 10.34 15.21 26.86
N ARG A 110 11.21 14.67 25.99
CA ARG A 110 12.62 15.11 25.89
C ARG A 110 12.78 16.57 25.42
N LEU A 111 11.90 17.03 24.53
CA LEU A 111 11.91 18.41 24.05
C LEU A 111 11.31 19.39 25.06
N ALA A 112 10.26 18.99 25.78
CA ALA A 112 9.57 19.78 26.79
C ALA A 112 10.34 19.83 28.14
N SER A 113 11.12 18.79 28.46
CA SER A 113 11.99 18.75 29.64
C SER A 113 13.27 19.59 29.49
N ARG A 114 13.57 20.14 28.29
CA ARG A 114 14.51 21.25 28.17
C ARG A 114 13.89 22.47 28.86
N ARG A 115 14.29 22.67 30.11
CA ARG A 115 13.88 23.78 30.99
C ARG A 115 13.76 25.09 30.19
N PRO A 116 12.65 25.85 30.31
CA PRO A 116 12.58 27.18 29.75
C PRO A 116 13.79 27.97 30.26
N ARG A 117 14.58 28.55 29.36
CA ARG A 117 15.61 29.50 29.80
C ARG A 117 14.88 30.66 30.49
N PRO A 118 15.19 30.98 31.75
CA PRO A 118 14.64 32.18 32.36
C PRO A 118 15.07 33.35 31.48
N ASN A 119 14.10 34.13 31.02
CA ASN A 119 14.34 35.35 30.26
C ASN A 119 15.28 36.22 31.11
N ARG A 120 16.52 36.40 30.65
CA ARG A 120 17.43 37.42 31.19
C ARG A 120 17.32 38.60 30.25
N GLY A 121 16.69 39.67 30.72
CA GLY A 121 16.43 40.92 30.00
C GLY A 121 14.96 41.20 29.93
#